data_AF-A0A927MY24-F1
#
_entry.id   AF-A0A927MY24-F1
#
_cell.length_a   1.000
_cell.length_b   1.000
_cell.length_c   1.000
_cell.angle_alpha   90.00
_cell.angle_beta   90.00
_cell.angle_gamma   90.00
#
_symmetry.space_group_name_H-M   'P 1'
#
loop_
_entity.id
_entity.type
_entity.pdbx_description
1 polymer ?
#
loop_
_entity_poly.entity_id
_entity_poly.type
_entity_poly.pdbx_seq_one_letter_code
_entity_poly.pdbx_strand_id
1 'polypeptide(L)'
;MATWRDAPYFTDAERVALELMEAVLTPNPFGERVPDELHAKASAHYDDKALWMLVMAIAHIGFFTPAALIAKPIPGRPPGQNYGA
;
A
#
# COMPACT_ATOMS: atom_id res chain seq x y z
N MET A 1 6.17 13.11 -14.06
CA MET A 1 5.78 12.48 -12.79
C MET A 1 7.01 11.78 -12.25
N ALA A 2 7.49 12.17 -11.07
CA ALA A 2 8.51 11.38 -10.37
C ALA A 2 7.79 10.19 -9.73
N THR A 3 8.07 8.97 -10.17
CA THR A 3 7.56 7.75 -9.53
C THR A 3 8.60 7.23 -8.56
N TRP A 4 8.19 6.45 -7.57
CA TRP A 4 9.12 5.82 -6.64
C TRP A 4 10.06 4.83 -7.34
N ARG A 5 9.66 4.28 -8.49
CA ARG A 5 10.45 3.30 -9.28
C ARG A 5 11.72 3.94 -9.85
N ASP A 6 11.63 5.19 -10.28
CA ASP A 6 12.72 5.93 -10.89
C ASP A 6 13.52 6.78 -9.88
N ALA A 7 13.07 6.82 -8.62
CA ALA A 7 13.70 7.64 -7.60
C ALA A 7 15.00 7.00 -7.07
N PRO A 8 16.10 7.76 -6.98
CA PRO A 8 17.38 7.26 -6.47
C PRO A 8 17.43 7.17 -4.94
N TYR A 9 16.36 7.54 -4.24
CA TYR A 9 16.34 7.72 -2.78
C TYR A 9 15.89 6.48 -2.01
N PHE A 10 15.52 5.40 -2.70
CA PHE A 10 15.04 4.17 -2.08
C PHE A 10 16.07 3.04 -2.22
N THR A 11 16.33 2.37 -1.12
CA THR A 11 17.02 1.08 -1.07
C THR A 11 16.18 -0.01 -1.75
N ASP A 12 16.81 -1.15 -2.06
CA ASP A 12 16.09 -2.27 -2.67
C ASP A 12 14.99 -2.84 -1.76
N ALA A 13 15.24 -2.89 -0.45
CA ALA A 13 14.24 -3.31 0.53
C ALA A 13 13.02 -2.36 0.54
N GLU A 14 13.24 -1.04 0.50
CA GLU A 14 12.16 -0.05 0.46
C GLU A 14 11.37 -0.12 -0.85
N ARG A 15 12.04 -0.36 -1.98
CA ARG A 15 11.36 -0.58 -3.27
C ARG A 15 10.45 -1.80 -3.24
N VAL A 16 10.88 -2.90 -2.62
CA VAL A 16 10.06 -4.11 -2.46
C VAL A 16 8.87 -3.85 -1.54
N ALA A 17 9.03 -3.06 -0.47
CA ALA A 17 7.91 -2.65 0.36
C ALA A 17 6.88 -1.81 -0.39
N LEU A 18 7.34 -0.90 -1.27
CA LEU A 18 6.47 -0.08 -2.12
C LEU A 18 5.75 -0.92 -3.18
N GLU A 19 6.44 -1.90 -3.77
CA GLU A 19 5.85 -2.87 -4.69
C GLU A 19 4.76 -3.70 -4.01
N LEU A 20 5.01 -4.19 -2.80
CA LEU A 20 4.03 -4.92 -1.99
C LEU A 20 2.81 -4.05 -1.64
N MET A 21 3.04 -2.80 -1.23
CA MET A 21 1.97 -1.85 -0.93
C MET A 21 1.10 -1.57 -2.15
N GLU A 22 1.72 -1.32 -3.31
CA GLU A 22 1.01 -1.07 -4.57
C GLU A 22 0.22 -2.29 -5.01
N ALA A 23 0.81 -3.49 -4.92
CA ALA A 23 0.16 -4.76 -5.21
C ALA A 23 -1.09 -4.98 -4.34
N VAL A 24 -1.00 -4.78 -3.02
CA VAL A 24 -2.12 -4.96 -2.09
C VAL A 24 -3.26 -3.98 -2.36
N LEU A 25 -2.94 -2.70 -2.56
CA LEU A 25 -3.94 -1.64 -2.68
C LEU A 25 -4.53 -1.49 -4.08
N THR A 26 -3.86 -1.96 -5.12
CA THR A 26 -4.37 -1.90 -6.49
C THR A 26 -5.49 -2.93 -6.68
N PRO A 27 -6.70 -2.50 -7.09
CA PRO A 27 -7.78 -3.44 -7.38
C PRO A 27 -7.42 -4.38 -8.54
N ASN A 28 -7.43 -5.68 -8.28
CA ASN A 28 -7.34 -6.71 -9.31
C ASN A 28 -8.57 -7.63 -9.22
N PRO A 29 -9.60 -7.46 -10.08
CA PRO A 29 -10.79 -8.30 -10.06
C PRO A 29 -10.60 -9.68 -10.72
N PHE A 30 -9.47 -9.91 -11.40
CA PHE A 30 -9.28 -11.11 -12.24
C PHE A 30 -8.06 -11.95 -11.84
N GLY A 31 -7.36 -11.60 -10.76
CA GLY A 31 -6.17 -12.34 -10.36
C GLY A 31 -5.74 -12.06 -8.93
N GLU A 32 -4.74 -12.82 -8.50
CA GLU A 32 -4.05 -12.59 -7.24
C GLU A 32 -3.33 -11.24 -7.27
N ARG A 33 -3.39 -10.54 -6.14
CA ARG A 33 -2.76 -9.22 -5.98
C ARG A 33 -1.30 -9.32 -5.59
N VAL A 34 -0.97 -10.27 -4.71
CA VAL A 34 0.38 -10.50 -4.20
C VAL A 34 0.81 -11.92 -4.58
N PRO A 35 1.48 -12.10 -5.74
CA PRO A 35 1.97 -13.41 -6.15
C PRO A 35 3.08 -13.93 -5.21
N ASP A 36 3.27 -15.26 -5.19
CA ASP A 36 4.33 -15.91 -4.42
C ASP A 36 5.74 -15.34 -4.69
N GLU A 37 6.02 -14.95 -5.93
CA GLU A 37 7.32 -14.36 -6.32
C GLU A 37 7.56 -13.01 -5.59
N LEU A 38 6.53 -12.19 -5.44
CA LEU A 38 6.61 -10.92 -4.72
C LEU A 38 6.76 -11.16 -3.21
N HIS A 39 6.06 -12.15 -2.67
CA HIS A 39 6.24 -12.56 -1.28
C HIS A 39 7.68 -13.05 -1.02
N ALA A 40 8.22 -13.92 -1.88
CA ALA A 40 9.58 -14.42 -1.78
C ALA A 40 10.62 -13.28 -1.87
N LYS A 41 10.40 -12.31 -2.76
CA LYS A 41 11.23 -11.10 -2.87
C LYS A 41 11.21 -10.28 -1.57
N ALA A 42 10.05 -10.13 -0.93
CA ALA A 42 9.95 -9.46 0.37
C ALA A 42 10.69 -10.22 1.48
N SER A 43 10.50 -11.54 1.57
CA SER A 43 11.20 -12.39 2.54
C SER A 43 12.73 -12.43 2.34
N ALA A 44 13.23 -12.12 1.15
CA ALA A 44 14.68 -11.97 0.93
C ALA A 44 15.27 -10.70 1.58
N HIS A 45 14.46 -9.68 1.85
CA HIS A 45 14.88 -8.41 2.44
C HIS A 45 14.46 -8.23 3.91
N TYR A 46 13.39 -8.89 4.34
CA TYR A 46 12.81 -8.75 5.66
C TYR A 46 12.78 -10.09 6.39
N ASP A 47 13.30 -10.13 7.62
CA ASP A 47 13.07 -11.27 8.50
C ASP A 47 11.58 -11.40 8.87
N ASP A 48 11.19 -12.54 9.43
CA ASP A 48 9.78 -12.86 9.73
C ASP A 48 9.08 -11.78 10.56
N LYS A 49 9.80 -11.18 11.52
CA LYS A 49 9.24 -10.15 12.39
C LYS A 49 9.07 -8.84 11.63
N ALA A 50 10.07 -8.42 10.87
CA ALA A 50 10.03 -7.22 10.06
C ALA A 50 8.96 -7.31 8.95
N LEU A 51 8.85 -8.47 8.31
CA LEU A 51 7.83 -8.74 7.29
C LEU A 51 6.43 -8.68 7.90
N TRP A 52 6.22 -9.28 9.08
CA TRP A 52 4.95 -9.19 9.78
C TRP A 52 4.58 -7.74 10.14
N MET A 53 5.54 -6.95 10.62
CA MET A 53 5.32 -5.53 10.91
C MET A 53 4.96 -4.74 9.64
N LEU A 54 5.59 -5.03 8.51
CA LEU A 54 5.26 -4.42 7.22
C LEU A 54 3.83 -4.79 6.78
N VAL A 55 3.46 -6.07 6.90
CA VAL A 55 2.10 -6.55 6.59
C VAL A 55 1.07 -5.83 7.45
N MET A 56 1.32 -5.68 8.76
CA MET A 56 0.41 -4.96 9.66
C MET A 56 0.32 -3.47 9.32
N ALA A 57 1.43 -2.82 8.95
CA ALA A 57 1.41 -1.41 8.53
C ALA A 57 0.57 -1.21 7.25
N ILE A 58 0.76 -2.08 6.25
CA ILE A 58 -0.02 -2.06 5.00
C ILE A 58 -1.50 -2.31 5.28
N ALA A 59 -1.82 -3.33 6.10
CA ALA A 59 -3.20 -3.65 6.47
C ALA A 59 -3.89 -2.49 7.18
N HIS A 60 -3.20 -1.81 8.10
CA HIS A 60 -3.74 -0.65 8.81
C HIS A 60 -4.05 0.51 7.86
N ILE A 61 -3.18 0.81 6.89
CA ILE A 61 -3.52 1.83 5.87
C ILE A 61 -4.66 1.35 4.98
N GLY A 62 -4.66 0.07 4.58
CA GLY A 62 -5.71 -0.54 3.77
C GLY A 62 -7.10 -0.49 4.40
N PHE A 63 -7.18 -0.52 5.74
CA PHE A 63 -8.44 -0.36 6.49
C PHE A 63 -9.21 0.92 6.12
N PHE A 64 -8.50 2.00 5.77
CA PHE A 64 -9.12 3.28 5.41
C PHE A 64 -9.51 3.38 3.93
N THR A 65 -9.08 2.45 3.08
CA THR A 65 -9.35 2.48 1.63
C THR A 65 -10.84 2.52 1.29
N PRO A 66 -11.73 1.68 1.88
CA PRO A 66 -13.17 1.76 1.60
C PRO A 66 -13.77 3.11 2.03
N ALA A 67 -13.35 3.67 3.16
CA ALA A 67 -13.82 4.98 3.60
C ALA A 67 -13.44 6.07 2.59
N ALA A 68 -12.21 6.06 2.08
CA ALA A 68 -11.78 7.00 1.06
C ALA A 68 -12.58 6.86 -0.25
N LEU A 69 -12.82 5.63 -0.71
CA LEU A 69 -13.51 5.35 -1.97
C LEU A 69 -15.02 5.61 -1.93
N ILE A 70 -15.68 5.22 -0.83
CA ILE A 70 -17.13 5.35 -0.66
C ILE A 70 -17.48 6.79 -0.33
N ALA A 71 -16.80 7.37 0.66
CA ALA A 71 -17.20 8.66 1.20
C ALA A 71 -16.67 9.83 0.35
N LYS A 72 -15.54 9.66 -0.35
CA LYS A 72 -14.91 10.69 -1.21
C LYS A 72 -14.64 12.00 -0.44
N PRO A 73 -13.84 11.95 0.64
CA PRO A 73 -13.57 13.11 1.48
C PRO A 73 -12.86 14.23 0.70
N ILE A 74 -13.31 15.47 0.92
CA ILE A 74 -12.69 16.72 0.50
C ILE A 74 -11.59 17.07 1.52
N PRO A 75 -10.31 17.08 1.13
CA PRO A 75 -9.21 17.43 2.03
C PRO A 75 -9.39 18.82 2.66
N GLY A 76 -9.01 18.96 3.93
CA GLY A 76 -9.06 20.22 4.66
C GLY A 76 -10.43 20.60 5.25
N ARG A 77 -11.47 19.79 5.07
CA ARG A 77 -12.78 19.98 5.71
C ARG A 77 -12.95 19.14 6.98
N PRO A 78 -13.73 19.60 7.97
CA PRO A 78 -13.93 18.84 9.20
C PRO A 78 -14.68 17.51 8.93
N PRO A 79 -14.38 16.45 9.71
CA PRO A 79 -15.09 15.18 9.61
C PRO A 79 -16.60 15.34 9.71
N GLY A 80 -17.36 14.66 8.84
CA GLY A 80 -18.82 14.74 8.78
C GLY A 80 -19.35 15.92 7.95
N GLN A 81 -18.48 16.83 7.49
CA GLN A 81 -18.78 17.90 6.52
C GLN A 81 -17.82 17.87 5.32
N ASN A 82 -16.99 16.84 5.25
CA ASN A 82 -15.96 16.65 4.25
C ASN A 82 -16.44 15.82 3.06
N TYR A 83 -17.74 15.63 2.83
CA TYR A 83 -18.26 14.86 1.70
C TYR A 83 -19.14 15.73 0.81
N GLY A 84 -19.29 15.38 -0.47
CA GLY A 84 -20.21 16.08 -1.39
C GLY A 84 -21.67 15.92 -0.96
N ALA A 85 -22.51 16.91 -1.27
CA ALA A 85 -23.97 16.81 -1.11
C ALA A 85 -24.57 15.82 -2.10
#